data_AF-A0A6C0BMZ9-F1
#
_entry.id   AF-A0A6C0BMZ9-F1
#
_cell.length_a   1.000
_cell.length_b   1.000
_cell.length_c   1.000
_cell.angle_alpha   90.00
_cell.angle_beta   90.00
_cell.angle_gamma   90.00
#
_symmetry.space_group_name_H-M   'P 1'
#
loop_
_entity.id
_entity.type
_entity.pdbx_description
1 polymer ?
#
loop_
_entity_poly.entity_id
_entity_poly.type
_entity_poly.pdbx_seq_one_letter_code
_entity_poly.pdbx_strand_id
1 'polypeptide(L)'
;MIRHTDKGQLYITRDGISERGPPVLSSLDSIEQRYGIGTRLYFSFLKVIILSNAALGLLGIVSWSLFLRDRPPGVAFSWSDFFVSAYPRPGADVYWFTCGVLATVIWVTLGPAYWVWERSYKRNQYPRRVLDQEEKEIPVNRGADTNYLLGVTATFAALCVSILLVYGLVMAQGYVIETYGDPLLANQLPLSTAMSLVVALGFALCHTAWGHVSYAITRWERNKTWFQFRMSQAIKLITFKILLATCMYIFIATIIPAPPPVIERCDLDFAGANFFLVLVLDVVITFVMQTVWPKIAAACCGVVRPEFNIAEDLLQILFRQFIIYIGFFVFPLIGLVGLLANLIEYPVDHYRLLRVCGTPQYLSEKPGLFLLIFNGVVVLSAFLTYPNGALWMLFVPHLLPSAFQNCSVVGAISRI
;
A
#
# COMPACT_ATOMS: atom_id res chain seq x y z
N MET A 1 21.20 6.38 28.03
CA MET A 1 20.06 7.24 28.44
C MET A 1 18.93 7.05 27.45
N ILE A 2 17.67 7.06 27.87
CA ILE A 2 16.52 6.94 26.96
C ILE A 2 16.12 8.34 26.48
N ARG A 3 15.87 8.48 25.17
CA ARG A 3 15.50 9.73 24.51
C ARG A 3 14.46 9.44 23.42
N HIS A 4 13.90 10.50 22.84
CA HIS A 4 12.92 10.43 21.73
C HIS A 4 13.37 11.30 20.56
N THR A 5 13.12 10.84 19.34
CA THR A 5 13.32 11.68 18.14
C THR A 5 12.30 12.80 18.05
N ASP A 6 12.50 13.73 17.11
CA ASP A 6 11.52 14.77 16.79
C ASP A 6 10.17 14.17 16.34
N LYS A 7 10.22 12.98 15.74
CA LYS A 7 9.04 12.19 15.33
C LYS A 7 8.53 11.21 16.40
N GLY A 8 9.13 11.19 17.59
CA GLY A 8 8.63 10.38 18.71
C GLY A 8 9.05 8.93 18.76
N GLN A 9 10.14 8.61 18.07
CA GLN A 9 10.68 7.28 18.07
C GLN A 9 11.55 7.09 19.32
N LEU A 10 11.18 6.13 20.18
CA LEU A 10 11.90 5.82 21.42
C LEU A 10 13.26 5.22 21.10
N TYR A 11 14.30 5.70 21.78
CA TYR A 11 15.63 5.16 21.61
C TYR A 11 16.54 5.18 22.84
N ILE A 12 17.58 4.34 22.79
CA ILE A 12 18.62 4.25 23.81
C ILE A 12 19.94 4.80 23.22
N THR A 13 20.50 5.84 23.83
CA THR A 13 21.89 6.22 23.56
C THR A 13 22.85 5.20 24.16
N ARG A 14 23.70 4.63 23.32
CA ARG A 14 24.85 3.80 23.72
C ARG A 14 26.13 4.57 23.42
N ASP A 15 26.93 4.79 24.45
CA ASP A 15 28.25 5.38 24.29
C ASP A 15 29.19 4.36 23.62
N GLY A 16 30.00 4.81 22.66
CA GLY A 16 31.05 4.00 22.04
C GLY A 16 30.67 3.23 20.75
N ILE A 17 29.52 3.48 20.12
CA ILE A 17 29.23 2.90 18.79
C ILE A 17 30.03 3.66 17.73
N SER A 18 30.91 2.95 17.00
CA SER A 18 31.66 3.51 15.87
C SER A 18 30.74 4.14 14.83
N GLU A 19 31.04 5.39 14.43
CA GLU A 19 30.29 6.11 13.38
C GLU A 19 30.32 5.40 12.02
N ARG A 20 31.30 4.50 11.78
CA ARG A 20 31.32 3.70 10.56
C ARG A 20 30.18 2.69 10.60
N GLY A 21 29.22 2.85 9.69
CA GLY A 21 28.11 1.92 9.46
C GLY A 21 28.62 0.50 9.16
N PRO A 22 27.82 -0.55 9.44
CA PRO A 22 28.17 -1.90 9.03
C PRO A 22 28.24 -2.01 7.49
N PRO A 23 28.87 -3.05 6.95
CA PRO A 23 28.88 -3.29 5.50
C PRO A 23 27.45 -3.42 4.96
N VAL A 24 27.24 -3.09 3.68
CA VAL A 24 25.90 -3.07 3.05
C VAL A 24 25.23 -4.45 3.01
N LEU A 25 26.00 -5.53 3.18
CA LEU A 25 25.52 -6.92 3.25
C LEU A 25 25.47 -7.45 4.69
N SER A 26 25.24 -6.57 5.66
CA SER A 26 25.14 -6.92 7.07
C SER A 26 23.97 -7.89 7.34
N SER A 27 24.21 -8.92 8.16
CA SER A 27 23.16 -9.87 8.55
C SER A 27 22.08 -9.21 9.41
N LEU A 28 20.86 -9.77 9.43
CA LEU A 28 19.78 -9.24 10.27
C LEU A 28 20.14 -9.20 11.76
N ASP A 29 20.99 -10.11 12.23
CA ASP A 29 21.45 -10.11 13.62
C ASP A 29 22.38 -8.92 13.90
N SER A 30 23.22 -8.53 12.95
CA SER A 30 24.05 -7.33 13.10
C SER A 30 23.23 -6.03 13.06
N ILE A 31 22.16 -5.99 12.26
CA ILE A 31 21.18 -4.89 12.27
C ILE A 31 20.49 -4.83 13.63
N GLU A 32 20.07 -5.96 14.20
CA GLU A 32 19.45 -6.01 15.52
C GLU A 32 20.40 -5.51 16.61
N GLN A 33 21.64 -5.98 16.63
CA GLN A 33 22.62 -5.58 17.63
C GLN A 33 22.86 -4.07 17.65
N ARG A 34 22.83 -3.44 16.46
CA ARG A 34 23.10 -2.01 16.28
C ARG A 34 21.86 -1.13 16.42
N TYR A 35 20.77 -1.46 15.75
CA TYR A 35 19.57 -0.63 15.60
C TYR A 35 18.38 -1.12 16.43
N GLY A 36 18.49 -2.29 17.03
CA GLY A 36 17.48 -2.86 17.91
C GLY A 36 16.51 -3.81 17.22
N ILE A 37 15.69 -4.45 18.07
CA ILE A 37 14.77 -5.51 17.66
C ILE A 37 13.65 -5.00 16.74
N GLY A 38 13.24 -3.74 16.89
CA GLY A 38 12.22 -3.13 16.04
C GLY A 38 12.62 -3.14 14.56
N THR A 39 13.86 -2.75 14.26
CA THR A 39 14.40 -2.72 12.89
C THR A 39 14.56 -4.11 12.30
N ARG A 40 14.99 -5.10 13.09
CA ARG A 40 15.01 -6.49 12.64
C ARG A 40 13.61 -6.99 12.29
N LEU A 41 12.62 -6.68 13.13
CA LEU A 41 11.24 -7.08 12.91
C LEU A 41 10.64 -6.47 11.64
N TYR A 42 11.00 -5.22 11.33
CA TYR A 42 10.63 -4.58 10.07
C TYR A 42 11.08 -5.42 8.86
N PHE A 43 12.38 -5.70 8.74
CA PHE A 43 12.90 -6.50 7.62
C PHE A 43 12.38 -7.93 7.63
N SER A 44 12.15 -8.50 8.81
CA SER A 44 11.56 -9.83 8.94
C SER A 44 10.13 -9.87 8.42
N PHE A 45 9.33 -8.85 8.74
CA PHE A 45 7.97 -8.71 8.21
C PHE A 45 8.00 -8.51 6.70
N LEU A 46 8.89 -7.65 6.19
CA LEU A 46 9.05 -7.43 4.75
C LEU A 46 9.39 -8.73 3.99
N LYS A 47 10.21 -9.64 4.56
CA LYS A 47 10.44 -10.98 3.98
C LYS A 47 9.18 -11.84 3.92
N VAL A 48 8.35 -11.80 4.95
CA VAL A 48 7.08 -12.53 4.99
C VAL A 48 6.11 -11.95 3.94
N ILE A 49 6.10 -10.64 3.77
CA ILE A 49 5.34 -9.96 2.72
C ILE A 49 5.86 -10.34 1.32
N ILE A 50 7.17 -10.45 1.10
CA ILE A 50 7.76 -10.95 -0.15
C ILE A 50 7.28 -12.37 -0.44
N LEU A 51 7.32 -13.26 0.55
CA LEU A 51 6.85 -14.64 0.40
C LEU A 51 5.34 -14.71 0.08
N SER A 52 4.53 -13.88 0.76
CA SER A 52 3.09 -13.76 0.50
C SER A 52 2.84 -13.31 -0.94
N ASN A 53 3.54 -12.27 -1.41
CA ASN A 53 3.41 -11.79 -2.79
C ASN A 53 3.89 -12.82 -3.82
N ALA A 54 4.91 -13.63 -3.49
CA ALA A 54 5.30 -14.75 -4.35
C ALA A 54 4.17 -15.80 -4.46
N ALA A 55 3.54 -16.16 -3.34
CA ALA A 55 2.39 -17.07 -3.36
C ALA A 55 1.21 -16.50 -4.17
N LEU A 56 0.87 -15.22 -3.97
CA LEU A 56 -0.16 -14.54 -4.76
C LEU A 56 0.22 -14.46 -6.24
N GLY A 57 1.47 -14.16 -6.56
CA GLY A 57 2.00 -14.15 -7.92
C GLY A 57 1.88 -15.52 -8.60
N LEU A 58 2.16 -16.61 -7.88
CA LEU A 58 1.99 -17.97 -8.40
C LEU A 58 0.51 -18.28 -8.67
N LEU A 59 -0.41 -17.93 -7.77
CA LEU A 59 -1.86 -18.07 -8.02
C LEU A 59 -2.30 -17.25 -9.24
N GLY A 60 -1.78 -16.02 -9.37
CA GLY A 60 -2.01 -15.15 -10.52
C GLY A 60 -1.51 -15.75 -11.83
N ILE A 61 -0.30 -16.32 -11.84
CA ILE A 61 0.28 -16.99 -13.01
C ILE A 61 -0.54 -18.23 -13.39
N VAL A 62 -0.97 -19.05 -12.41
CA VAL A 62 -1.82 -20.21 -12.68
C VAL A 62 -3.12 -19.75 -13.36
N SER A 63 -3.82 -18.80 -12.75
CA SER A 63 -5.05 -18.22 -13.32
C SER A 63 -4.83 -17.69 -14.74
N TRP A 64 -3.78 -16.88 -14.95
CA TRP A 64 -3.45 -16.29 -16.25
C TRP A 64 -3.05 -17.31 -17.31
N SER A 65 -2.25 -18.31 -16.96
CA SER A 65 -1.80 -19.35 -17.88
C SER A 65 -2.94 -20.22 -18.39
N LEU A 66 -3.92 -20.52 -17.53
CA LEU A 66 -5.12 -21.26 -17.90
C LEU A 66 -6.00 -20.41 -18.83
N PHE A 67 -6.14 -19.12 -18.54
CA PHE A 67 -6.80 -18.19 -19.46
C PHE A 67 -6.13 -18.16 -20.85
N LEU A 68 -4.80 -18.11 -20.92
CA LEU A 68 -4.08 -18.13 -22.19
C LEU A 68 -4.24 -19.45 -22.96
N ARG A 69 -4.37 -20.57 -22.26
CA ARG A 69 -4.60 -21.89 -22.88
C ARG A 69 -5.93 -21.93 -23.62
N ASP A 70 -6.96 -21.33 -23.08
CA ASP A 70 -8.31 -21.32 -23.65
C ASP A 70 -8.50 -20.20 -24.69
N ARG A 71 -7.40 -19.66 -25.22
CA ARG A 71 -7.41 -18.62 -26.25
C ARG A 71 -7.65 -19.18 -27.65
N PRO A 72 -8.56 -18.57 -28.45
CA PRO A 72 -8.73 -18.95 -29.83
C PRO A 72 -7.40 -18.80 -30.60
N PRO A 73 -6.99 -19.80 -31.38
CA PRO A 73 -5.80 -19.70 -32.22
C PRO A 73 -5.96 -18.54 -33.21
N GLY A 74 -4.90 -17.74 -33.39
CA GLY A 74 -4.87 -16.62 -34.36
C GLY A 74 -5.18 -15.23 -33.81
N VAL A 75 -5.61 -15.09 -32.55
CA VAL A 75 -5.78 -13.78 -31.92
C VAL A 75 -4.44 -13.32 -31.33
N ALA A 76 -3.87 -12.22 -31.84
CA ALA A 76 -2.61 -11.67 -31.36
C ALA A 76 -2.70 -11.15 -29.92
N PHE A 77 -1.64 -11.34 -29.14
CA PHE A 77 -1.52 -10.89 -27.75
C PHE A 77 -1.67 -9.37 -27.65
N SER A 78 -2.58 -8.91 -26.79
CA SER A 78 -2.83 -7.49 -26.50
C SER A 78 -2.54 -7.16 -25.05
N TRP A 79 -2.34 -5.88 -24.75
CA TRP A 79 -2.12 -5.41 -23.38
C TRP A 79 -3.31 -5.74 -22.45
N SER A 80 -4.54 -5.78 -22.98
CA SER A 80 -5.73 -6.16 -22.22
C SER A 80 -5.71 -7.62 -21.74
N ASP A 81 -4.92 -8.51 -22.37
CA ASP A 81 -4.81 -9.92 -21.96
C ASP A 81 -4.14 -10.10 -20.58
N PHE A 82 -3.58 -9.03 -20.01
CA PHE A 82 -3.07 -9.03 -18.64
C PHE A 82 -4.18 -8.87 -17.59
N PHE A 83 -5.35 -8.32 -17.95
CA PHE A 83 -6.43 -7.99 -17.02
C PHE A 83 -7.59 -9.00 -17.04
N VAL A 84 -8.38 -9.04 -15.96
CA VAL A 84 -9.47 -10.00 -15.73
C VAL A 84 -10.64 -9.85 -16.71
N SER A 85 -10.76 -8.68 -17.33
CA SER A 85 -11.65 -8.43 -18.49
C SER A 85 -11.58 -9.50 -19.58
N ALA A 86 -10.43 -10.18 -19.71
CA ALA A 86 -10.21 -11.22 -20.72
C ALA A 86 -10.63 -12.64 -20.26
N TYR A 87 -10.81 -12.85 -18.94
CA TYR A 87 -11.12 -14.14 -18.30
C TYR A 87 -12.59 -14.65 -18.38
N PRO A 88 -13.60 -13.96 -18.97
CA PRO A 88 -14.97 -14.46 -19.13
C PRO A 88 -15.22 -15.80 -19.82
N ARG A 89 -14.19 -16.52 -20.26
CA ARG A 89 -14.37 -17.72 -21.08
C ARG A 89 -14.91 -18.87 -20.23
N PRO A 90 -15.94 -19.61 -20.72
CA PRO A 90 -16.47 -20.77 -20.01
C PRO A 90 -15.33 -21.74 -19.66
N GLY A 91 -15.09 -22.00 -18.38
CA GLY A 91 -14.00 -22.85 -17.88
C GLY A 91 -12.87 -22.11 -17.17
N ALA A 92 -12.57 -20.86 -17.55
CA ALA A 92 -11.56 -20.04 -16.88
C ALA A 92 -12.08 -19.37 -15.60
N ASP A 93 -13.40 -19.23 -15.48
CA ASP A 93 -14.13 -18.66 -14.35
C ASP A 93 -13.93 -19.43 -13.04
N VAL A 94 -14.01 -20.77 -13.10
CA VAL A 94 -13.82 -21.63 -11.92
C VAL A 94 -12.40 -21.45 -11.34
N TYR A 95 -11.38 -21.34 -12.21
CA TYR A 95 -10.01 -21.14 -11.78
C TYR A 95 -9.79 -19.74 -11.20
N TRP A 96 -10.32 -18.70 -11.85
CA TRP A 96 -10.25 -17.33 -11.34
C TRP A 96 -10.90 -17.24 -9.95
N PHE A 97 -12.11 -17.80 -9.78
CA PHE A 97 -12.82 -17.82 -8.51
C PHE A 97 -12.03 -18.58 -7.44
N THR A 98 -11.55 -19.78 -7.76
CA THR A 98 -10.77 -20.61 -6.84
C THR A 98 -9.48 -19.92 -6.41
N CYS A 99 -8.73 -19.33 -7.35
CA CYS A 99 -7.54 -18.54 -7.05
C CYS A 99 -7.87 -17.31 -6.20
N GLY A 100 -9.01 -16.65 -6.44
CA GLY A 100 -9.49 -15.51 -5.65
C GLY A 100 -9.82 -15.88 -4.20
N VAL A 101 -10.49 -17.01 -3.99
CA VAL A 101 -10.79 -17.54 -2.64
C VAL A 101 -9.49 -17.92 -1.92
N LEU A 102 -8.58 -18.64 -2.58
CA LEU A 102 -7.28 -19.00 -2.00
C LEU A 102 -6.42 -17.76 -1.66
N ALA A 103 -6.41 -16.75 -2.52
CA ALA A 103 -5.75 -15.48 -2.26
C ALA A 103 -6.33 -14.80 -1.01
N THR A 104 -7.66 -14.76 -0.89
CA THR A 104 -8.34 -14.19 0.29
C THR A 104 -7.95 -14.92 1.58
N VAL A 105 -7.84 -16.26 1.54
CA VAL A 105 -7.37 -17.06 2.69
C VAL A 105 -5.93 -16.70 3.06
N ILE A 106 -5.04 -16.53 2.08
CA ILE A 106 -3.66 -16.07 2.32
C ILE A 106 -3.66 -14.70 3.01
N TRP A 107 -4.47 -13.75 2.56
CA TRP A 107 -4.54 -12.40 3.13
C TRP A 107 -4.95 -12.41 4.60
N VAL A 108 -6.03 -13.15 4.93
CA VAL A 108 -6.58 -13.25 6.29
C VAL A 108 -5.61 -13.96 7.24
N THR A 109 -4.88 -14.96 6.75
CA THR A 109 -3.97 -15.77 7.59
C THR A 109 -2.60 -15.11 7.80
N LEU A 110 -2.17 -14.21 6.92
CA LEU A 110 -0.85 -13.58 6.94
C LEU A 110 -0.50 -12.90 8.27
N GLY A 111 -1.38 -12.00 8.74
CA GLY A 111 -1.18 -11.26 10.00
C GLY A 111 -1.09 -12.19 11.23
N PRO A 112 -2.11 -13.04 11.48
CA PRO A 112 -2.09 -14.02 12.55
C PRO A 112 -0.89 -14.98 12.49
N ALA A 113 -0.57 -15.51 11.31
CA ALA A 113 0.57 -16.42 11.13
C ALA A 113 1.90 -15.74 11.47
N TYR A 114 2.10 -14.50 11.02
CA TYR A 114 3.28 -13.72 11.37
C TYR A 114 3.37 -13.47 12.88
N TRP A 115 2.26 -13.11 13.52
CA TRP A 115 2.23 -12.86 14.97
C TRP A 115 2.55 -14.11 15.79
N VAL A 116 2.00 -15.28 15.42
CA VAL A 116 2.30 -16.57 16.06
C VAL A 116 3.76 -16.95 15.87
N TRP A 117 4.28 -16.79 14.64
CA TRP A 117 5.68 -17.06 14.31
C TRP A 117 6.63 -16.16 15.13
N GLU A 118 6.36 -14.86 15.18
CA GLU A 118 7.15 -13.90 15.97
C GLU A 118 7.16 -14.26 17.47
N ARG A 119 5.99 -14.61 18.01
CA ARG A 119 5.84 -14.96 19.42
C ARG A 119 6.59 -16.24 19.78
N SER A 120 6.57 -17.22 18.88
CA SER A 120 7.25 -18.51 19.05
C SER A 120 8.77 -18.36 19.03
N TYR A 121 9.31 -17.58 18.08
CA TYR A 121 10.74 -17.32 17.98
C TYR A 121 11.32 -16.62 19.23
N LYS A 122 10.52 -15.76 19.88
CA LYS A 122 11.03 -14.83 20.92
C LYS A 122 10.76 -15.20 22.37
N ARG A 123 9.98 -16.26 22.66
CA ARG A 123 9.80 -16.71 24.06
C ARG A 123 11.14 -17.04 24.74
N ASN A 124 12.20 -17.26 23.95
CA ASN A 124 13.47 -17.81 24.43
C ASN A 124 14.64 -16.80 24.53
N GLN A 125 14.55 -15.56 24.02
CA GLN A 125 15.78 -14.74 23.82
C GLN A 125 15.87 -13.41 24.58
N TYR A 126 14.78 -12.81 25.09
CA TYR A 126 14.88 -11.48 25.71
C TYR A 126 13.98 -11.30 26.95
N PRO A 127 14.55 -10.99 28.13
CA PRO A 127 13.77 -10.59 29.29
C PRO A 127 13.05 -9.27 28.99
N ARG A 128 11.76 -9.18 29.37
CA ARG A 128 10.97 -7.94 29.26
C ARG A 128 11.61 -6.88 30.15
N ARG A 129 12.29 -5.88 29.58
CA ARG A 129 12.58 -4.65 30.31
C ARG A 129 11.30 -3.83 30.38
N VAL A 130 10.83 -3.57 31.59
CA VAL A 130 9.75 -2.63 31.86
C VAL A 130 10.34 -1.24 31.70
N LEU A 131 9.86 -0.49 30.70
CA LEU A 131 10.17 0.93 30.55
C LEU A 131 9.30 1.72 31.52
N ASP A 132 9.93 2.56 32.34
CA ASP A 132 9.25 3.43 33.30
C ASP A 132 8.27 4.37 32.59
N GLN A 133 7.16 4.65 33.25
CA GLN A 133 6.00 5.34 32.67
C GLN A 133 6.31 6.80 32.33
N GLU A 134 7.19 7.45 33.10
CA GLU A 134 7.59 8.85 32.91
C GLU A 134 8.38 9.09 31.62
N GLU A 135 9.12 8.08 31.14
CA GLU A 135 9.89 8.17 29.89
C GLU A 135 9.01 8.14 28.64
N LYS A 136 7.70 7.91 28.77
CA LYS A 136 6.77 7.81 27.61
C LYS A 136 6.07 9.13 27.28
N GLU A 137 6.13 10.11 28.18
CA GLU A 137 5.44 11.39 28.01
C GLU A 137 6.20 12.36 27.11
N ILE A 138 5.45 13.18 26.37
CA ILE A 138 6.00 14.25 25.55
C ILE A 138 6.16 15.50 26.44
N PRO A 139 7.40 15.96 26.72
CA PRO A 139 7.64 17.01 27.71
C PRO A 139 6.94 18.32 27.37
N VAL A 140 6.84 18.66 26.08
CA VAL A 140 6.17 19.88 25.58
C VAL A 140 4.65 19.86 25.81
N ASN A 141 4.05 18.67 25.94
CA ASN A 141 2.60 18.51 26.08
C ASN A 141 2.19 18.24 27.55
N ARG A 142 3.12 18.29 28.51
CA ARG A 142 2.79 18.13 29.92
C ARG A 142 1.88 19.27 30.38
N GLY A 143 0.71 18.93 30.91
CA GLY A 143 -0.28 19.89 31.38
C GLY A 143 -1.10 20.58 30.29
N ALA A 144 -0.90 20.24 29.01
CA ALA A 144 -1.73 20.77 27.93
C ALA A 144 -3.00 19.94 27.73
N ASP A 145 -4.12 20.61 27.45
CA ASP A 145 -5.35 19.96 27.03
C ASP A 145 -5.22 19.37 25.63
N THR A 146 -5.78 18.17 25.45
CA THR A 146 -5.77 17.44 24.18
C THR A 146 -6.84 17.99 23.25
N ASN A 147 -6.42 18.45 22.06
CA ASN A 147 -7.32 19.03 21.05
C ASN A 147 -7.81 17.98 20.04
N TYR A 148 -8.36 16.86 20.54
CA TYR A 148 -8.71 15.73 19.67
C TYR A 148 -9.79 16.10 18.63
N LEU A 149 -10.82 16.83 19.04
CA LEU A 149 -11.91 17.23 18.15
C LEU A 149 -11.39 18.05 16.96
N LEU A 150 -10.47 18.99 17.22
CA LEU A 150 -9.87 19.82 16.19
C LEU A 150 -8.98 19.01 15.24
N GLY A 151 -8.24 18.03 15.77
CA GLY A 151 -7.47 17.10 14.96
C GLY A 151 -8.34 16.27 14.02
N VAL A 152 -9.47 15.76 14.52
CA VAL A 152 -10.45 15.01 13.72
C VAL A 152 -11.09 15.90 12.65
N THR A 153 -11.53 17.12 12.97
CA THR A 153 -12.14 18.02 11.98
C THR A 153 -11.14 18.44 10.91
N ALA A 154 -9.90 18.76 11.27
CA ALA A 154 -8.84 19.06 10.31
C ALA A 154 -8.52 17.86 9.40
N THR A 155 -8.49 16.65 9.98
CA THR A 155 -8.28 15.41 9.22
C THR A 155 -9.39 15.19 8.21
N PHE A 156 -10.64 15.35 8.63
CA PHE A 156 -11.81 15.21 7.77
C PHE A 156 -11.84 16.26 6.66
N ALA A 157 -11.56 17.53 6.99
CA ALA A 157 -11.51 18.61 5.99
C ALA A 157 -10.46 18.33 4.90
N ALA A 158 -9.25 17.93 5.29
CA ALA A 158 -8.19 17.60 4.35
C ALA A 158 -8.48 16.34 3.52
N LEU A 159 -9.17 15.35 4.10
CA LEU A 159 -9.69 14.21 3.35
C LEU A 159 -10.70 14.66 2.28
N CYS A 160 -11.68 15.50 2.64
CA CYS A 160 -12.66 16.02 1.68
C CYS A 160 -12.01 16.79 0.53
N VAL A 161 -11.05 17.67 0.83
CA VAL A 161 -10.29 18.39 -0.21
C VAL A 161 -9.57 17.44 -1.15
N SER A 162 -8.96 16.39 -0.61
CA SER A 162 -8.23 15.40 -1.41
C SER A 162 -9.17 14.56 -2.28
N ILE A 163 -10.33 14.17 -1.75
CA ILE A 163 -11.39 13.48 -2.50
C ILE A 163 -11.90 14.35 -3.64
N LEU A 164 -12.15 15.64 -3.41
CA LEU A 164 -12.58 16.58 -4.44
C LEU A 164 -11.53 16.76 -5.54
N LEU A 165 -10.26 16.79 -5.19
CA LEU A 165 -9.17 16.88 -6.17
C LEU A 165 -9.10 15.61 -7.03
N VAL A 166 -9.17 14.41 -6.42
CA VAL A 166 -9.21 13.14 -7.17
C VAL A 166 -10.46 13.06 -8.03
N TYR A 167 -11.62 13.47 -7.52
CA TYR A 167 -12.85 13.57 -8.31
C TYR A 167 -12.67 14.44 -9.54
N GLY A 168 -12.09 15.64 -9.39
CA GLY A 168 -11.81 16.55 -10.50
C GLY A 168 -10.87 15.95 -11.55
N LEU A 169 -9.84 15.22 -11.12
CA LEU A 169 -8.92 14.52 -12.02
C LEU A 169 -9.61 13.39 -12.80
N VAL A 170 -10.43 12.58 -12.13
CA VAL A 170 -11.20 11.51 -12.80
C VAL A 170 -12.27 12.06 -13.74
N MET A 171 -12.95 13.16 -13.36
CA MET A 171 -13.87 13.87 -14.25
C MET A 171 -13.16 14.41 -15.50
N ALA A 172 -11.99 15.03 -15.34
CA ALA A 172 -11.20 15.51 -16.47
C ALA A 172 -10.78 14.36 -17.39
N GLN A 173 -10.39 13.22 -16.82
CA GLN A 173 -10.09 12.02 -17.58
C GLN A 173 -11.31 11.50 -18.34
N GLY A 174 -12.47 11.38 -17.70
CA GLY A 174 -13.72 10.94 -18.33
C GLY A 174 -14.11 11.86 -19.50
N TYR A 175 -14.04 13.18 -19.28
CA TYR A 175 -14.33 14.18 -20.32
C TYR A 175 -13.40 14.07 -21.53
N VAL A 176 -12.09 13.87 -21.32
CA VAL A 176 -11.14 13.72 -22.43
C VAL A 176 -11.37 12.41 -23.17
N ILE A 177 -11.68 11.33 -22.47
CA ILE A 177 -12.01 10.04 -23.11
C ILE A 177 -13.28 10.19 -23.96
N GLU A 178 -14.31 10.87 -23.46
CA GLU A 178 -15.56 11.10 -24.19
C GLU A 178 -15.36 12.02 -25.42
N THR A 179 -14.58 13.09 -25.26
CA THR A 179 -14.42 14.13 -26.30
C THR A 179 -13.44 13.73 -27.39
N TYR A 180 -12.36 13.03 -27.03
CA TYR A 180 -11.23 12.73 -27.93
C TYR A 180 -11.00 11.24 -28.17
N GLY A 181 -11.81 10.36 -27.56
CA GLY A 181 -11.73 8.90 -27.70
C GLY A 181 -12.28 8.38 -29.02
N ASP A 182 -11.94 9.03 -30.14
CA ASP A 182 -12.39 8.67 -31.47
C ASP A 182 -12.00 7.21 -31.79
N PRO A 183 -12.89 6.38 -32.35
CA PRO A 183 -12.64 4.95 -32.57
C PRO A 183 -11.49 4.65 -33.54
N LEU A 184 -11.05 5.63 -34.35
CA LEU A 184 -9.86 5.49 -35.20
C LEU A 184 -8.53 5.58 -34.42
N LEU A 185 -8.51 6.24 -33.26
CA LEU A 185 -7.37 6.20 -32.32
C LEU A 185 -7.41 4.99 -31.38
N ALA A 186 -8.46 4.15 -31.44
CA ALA A 186 -8.62 2.99 -30.53
C ALA A 186 -7.51 1.93 -30.63
N ASN A 187 -6.70 1.96 -31.70
CA ASN A 187 -5.50 1.12 -31.83
C ASN A 187 -4.25 1.75 -31.21
N GLN A 188 -4.33 2.98 -30.73
CA GLN A 188 -3.27 3.62 -29.98
C GLN A 188 -3.73 3.75 -28.51
N LEU A 189 -3.03 3.04 -27.63
CA LEU A 189 -3.11 3.16 -26.17
C LEU A 189 -2.63 4.50 -25.54
N PRO A 190 -2.02 5.52 -26.22
CA PRO A 190 -1.29 6.54 -25.51
C PRO A 190 -2.20 7.51 -24.76
N LEU A 191 -3.42 7.82 -25.24
CA LEU A 191 -4.23 8.87 -24.60
C LEU A 191 -4.87 8.42 -23.29
N SER A 192 -5.56 7.27 -23.26
CA SER A 192 -6.19 6.73 -22.04
C SER A 192 -5.14 6.39 -20.98
N THR A 193 -4.04 5.77 -21.39
CA THR A 193 -2.91 5.45 -20.50
C THR A 193 -2.25 6.71 -19.96
N ALA A 194 -2.04 7.74 -20.80
CA ALA A 194 -1.50 9.03 -20.35
C ALA A 194 -2.41 9.69 -19.32
N MET A 195 -3.73 9.65 -19.52
CA MET A 195 -4.66 10.20 -18.53
C MET A 195 -4.67 9.40 -17.23
N SER A 196 -4.61 8.07 -17.31
CA SER A 196 -4.47 7.22 -16.11
C SER A 196 -3.16 7.49 -15.38
N LEU A 197 -2.09 7.81 -16.10
CA LEU A 197 -0.82 8.24 -15.52
C LEU A 197 -0.97 9.59 -14.79
N VAL A 198 -1.71 10.55 -15.35
CA VAL A 198 -1.98 11.85 -14.71
C VAL A 198 -2.79 11.66 -13.42
N VAL A 199 -3.85 10.84 -13.45
CA VAL A 199 -4.66 10.54 -12.25
C VAL A 199 -3.81 9.85 -11.19
N ALA A 200 -3.04 8.83 -11.57
CA ALA A 200 -2.17 8.10 -10.66
C ALA A 200 -1.05 8.97 -10.08
N LEU A 201 -0.50 9.91 -10.86
CA LEU A 201 0.47 10.90 -10.39
C LEU A 201 -0.16 11.87 -9.38
N GLY A 202 -1.34 12.42 -9.70
CA GLY A 202 -2.07 13.29 -8.78
C GLY A 202 -2.39 12.59 -7.46
N PHE A 203 -2.83 11.34 -7.53
CA PHE A 203 -3.07 10.48 -6.37
C PHE A 203 -1.81 10.28 -5.51
N ALA A 204 -0.67 9.98 -6.14
CA ALA A 204 0.59 9.79 -5.43
C ALA A 204 1.14 11.10 -4.80
N LEU A 205 0.92 12.24 -5.45
CA LEU A 205 1.24 13.56 -4.89
C LEU A 205 0.36 13.87 -3.66
N CYS A 206 -0.95 13.57 -3.72
CA CYS A 206 -1.84 13.69 -2.56
C CYS A 206 -1.36 12.84 -1.38
N HIS A 207 -0.94 11.60 -1.63
CA HIS A 207 -0.38 10.72 -0.60
C HIS A 207 0.88 11.28 0.04
N THR A 208 1.78 11.82 -0.78
CA THR A 208 3.03 12.41 -0.28
C THR A 208 2.75 13.66 0.56
N ALA A 209 1.88 14.55 0.06
CA ALA A 209 1.46 15.75 0.80
C ALA A 209 0.77 15.40 2.13
N TRP A 210 -0.07 14.35 2.12
CA TRP A 210 -0.75 13.88 3.32
C TRP A 210 0.20 13.41 4.42
N GLY A 211 1.36 12.85 4.07
CA GLY A 211 2.42 12.52 5.03
C GLY A 211 2.78 13.72 5.92
N HIS A 212 2.96 14.89 5.30
CA HIS A 212 3.28 16.13 6.00
C HIS A 212 2.08 16.72 6.76
N VAL A 213 0.90 16.73 6.13
CA VAL A 213 -0.33 17.28 6.74
C VAL A 213 -0.73 16.48 7.96
N SER A 214 -0.76 15.15 7.87
CA SER A 214 -1.12 14.27 8.99
C SER A 214 -0.18 14.41 10.19
N TYR A 215 1.13 14.61 9.94
CA TYR A 215 2.10 14.89 10.99
C TYR A 215 1.80 16.23 11.69
N ALA A 216 1.56 17.29 10.91
CA ALA A 216 1.23 18.61 11.45
C ALA A 216 -0.06 18.58 12.29
N ILE A 217 -1.12 17.91 11.80
CA ILE A 217 -2.37 17.73 12.54
C ILE A 217 -2.13 16.95 13.83
N THR A 218 -1.37 15.84 13.77
CA THR A 218 -1.13 15.01 14.96
C THR A 218 -0.28 15.74 16.02
N ARG A 219 0.60 16.66 15.59
CA ARG A 219 1.31 17.57 16.50
C ARG A 219 0.36 18.57 17.14
N TRP A 220 -0.62 19.06 16.40
CA TRP A 220 -1.64 19.99 16.92
C TRP A 220 -2.58 19.36 17.95
N GLU A 221 -2.83 18.05 17.87
CA GLU A 221 -3.64 17.30 18.85
C GLU A 221 -3.04 17.26 20.25
N ARG A 222 -1.73 17.54 20.40
CA ARG A 222 -1.00 17.54 21.68
C ARG A 222 -1.14 16.22 22.44
N ASN A 223 -0.94 15.09 21.74
CA ASN A 223 -0.93 13.76 22.36
C ASN A 223 0.02 13.72 23.58
N LYS A 224 -0.40 13.09 24.68
CA LYS A 224 0.38 13.08 25.94
C LYS A 224 1.59 12.15 25.87
N THR A 225 1.45 11.04 25.14
CA THR A 225 2.51 10.03 25.00
C THR A 225 2.92 9.85 23.54
N TRP A 226 4.19 9.46 23.33
CA TRP A 226 4.70 9.19 21.98
C TRP A 226 4.06 7.98 21.31
N PHE A 227 3.59 7.01 22.09
CA PHE A 227 2.82 5.89 21.56
C PHE A 227 1.47 6.37 20.98
N GLN A 228 0.73 7.20 21.72
CA GLN A 228 -0.53 7.79 21.25
C GLN A 228 -0.30 8.66 20.01
N PHE A 229 0.77 9.47 20.01
CA PHE A 229 1.15 10.27 18.84
C PHE A 229 1.33 9.40 17.59
N ARG A 230 2.17 8.36 17.69
CA ARG A 230 2.44 7.45 16.55
C ARG A 230 1.20 6.68 16.11
N MET A 231 0.39 6.20 17.06
CA MET A 231 -0.85 5.50 16.75
C MET A 231 -1.86 6.43 16.05
N SER A 232 -2.03 7.65 16.57
CA SER A 232 -2.92 8.66 15.98
C SER A 232 -2.48 9.04 14.57
N GLN A 233 -1.18 9.25 14.35
CA GLN A 233 -0.63 9.50 13.01
C GLN A 233 -0.84 8.30 12.08
N ALA A 234 -0.57 7.08 12.57
CA ALA A 234 -0.72 5.85 11.81
C ALA A 234 -2.16 5.63 11.33
N ILE A 235 -3.14 5.83 12.22
CA ILE A 235 -4.57 5.74 11.91
C ILE A 235 -4.94 6.75 10.82
N LYS A 236 -4.50 8.02 10.94
CA LYS A 236 -4.79 9.04 9.91
C LYS A 236 -4.17 8.70 8.57
N LEU A 237 -2.91 8.25 8.55
CA LEU A 237 -2.21 7.88 7.33
C LEU A 237 -2.91 6.73 6.62
N ILE A 238 -3.20 5.63 7.32
CA ILE A 238 -3.81 4.46 6.69
C ILE A 238 -5.26 4.75 6.26
N THR A 239 -6.03 5.44 7.11
CA THR A 239 -7.45 5.74 6.85
C THR A 239 -7.59 6.62 5.62
N PHE A 240 -6.79 7.69 5.54
CA PHE A 240 -6.78 8.56 4.37
C PHE A 240 -6.40 7.81 3.10
N LYS A 241 -5.32 7.02 3.12
CA LYS A 241 -4.87 6.28 1.94
C LYS A 241 -5.92 5.27 1.45
N ILE A 242 -6.55 4.52 2.36
CA ILE A 242 -7.61 3.55 2.04
C ILE A 242 -8.86 4.25 1.51
N LEU A 243 -9.32 5.32 2.17
CA LEU A 243 -10.52 6.04 1.76
C LEU A 243 -10.30 6.76 0.43
N LEU A 244 -9.15 7.43 0.24
CA LEU A 244 -8.84 8.11 -1.01
C LEU A 244 -8.76 7.12 -2.18
N ALA A 245 -8.10 5.97 -1.99
CA ALA A 245 -8.06 4.91 -2.99
C ALA A 245 -9.46 4.38 -3.30
N THR A 246 -10.27 4.11 -2.27
CA THR A 246 -11.65 3.64 -2.42
C THR A 246 -12.50 4.63 -3.22
N CYS A 247 -12.47 5.92 -2.86
CA CYS A 247 -13.17 6.97 -3.59
C CYS A 247 -12.69 7.07 -5.04
N MET A 248 -11.38 7.01 -5.31
CA MET A 248 -10.85 7.01 -6.66
C MET A 248 -11.45 5.89 -7.52
N TYR A 249 -11.52 4.66 -7.00
CA TYR A 249 -12.10 3.53 -7.74
C TYR A 249 -13.61 3.63 -7.91
N ILE A 250 -14.33 4.15 -6.91
CA ILE A 250 -15.76 4.46 -7.05
C ILE A 250 -15.96 5.46 -8.19
N PHE A 251 -15.20 6.56 -8.20
CA PHE A 251 -15.29 7.59 -9.22
C PHE A 251 -14.97 7.06 -10.62
N ILE A 252 -13.91 6.26 -10.76
CA ILE A 252 -13.57 5.59 -12.03
C ILE A 252 -14.75 4.74 -12.52
N ALA A 253 -15.38 3.97 -11.63
CA ALA A 253 -16.48 3.09 -11.96
C ALA A 253 -17.80 3.82 -12.30
N THR A 254 -18.00 5.05 -11.78
CA THR A 254 -19.26 5.80 -11.96
C THR A 254 -19.18 6.88 -13.03
N ILE A 255 -18.01 7.48 -13.24
CA ILE A 255 -17.84 8.66 -14.10
C ILE A 255 -17.49 8.26 -15.51
N ILE A 256 -16.63 7.25 -15.67
CA ILE A 256 -16.18 6.83 -17.00
C ILE A 256 -17.34 6.06 -17.63
N PRO A 257 -17.94 6.60 -18.70
CA PRO A 257 -19.14 6.02 -19.27
C PRO A 257 -18.82 4.64 -19.82
N ALA A 258 -19.72 3.69 -19.56
CA ALA A 258 -19.65 2.38 -20.19
C ALA A 258 -19.67 2.58 -21.71
N PRO A 259 -18.82 1.86 -22.47
CA PRO A 259 -18.84 1.94 -23.92
C PRO A 259 -20.25 1.63 -24.45
N PRO A 260 -20.67 2.27 -25.56
CA PRO A 260 -21.98 2.00 -26.13
C PRO A 260 -22.15 0.50 -26.42
N PRO A 261 -23.38 -0.04 -26.30
CA PRO A 261 -23.66 -1.49 -26.30
C PRO A 261 -23.26 -2.22 -27.59
N VAL A 262 -22.85 -1.49 -28.64
CA VAL A 262 -22.36 -2.04 -29.91
C VAL A 262 -20.94 -2.61 -29.77
N ILE A 263 -20.19 -2.20 -28.75
CA ILE A 263 -18.84 -2.70 -28.46
C ILE A 263 -18.87 -3.34 -27.08
N GLU A 264 -18.91 -4.68 -27.01
CA GLU A 264 -18.70 -5.44 -25.76
C GLU A 264 -17.26 -5.24 -25.27
N ARG A 265 -16.99 -4.09 -24.65
CA ARG A 265 -15.74 -3.81 -23.93
C ARG A 265 -16.02 -3.80 -22.44
N CYS A 266 -15.09 -4.36 -21.69
CA CYS A 266 -15.19 -4.51 -20.25
C CYS A 266 -14.33 -3.45 -19.55
N ASP A 267 -14.96 -2.62 -18.72
CA ASP A 267 -14.30 -1.47 -18.05
C ASP A 267 -13.27 -1.89 -16.98
N LEU A 268 -13.20 -3.19 -16.63
CA LEU A 268 -12.15 -3.71 -15.75
C LEU A 268 -10.74 -3.52 -16.32
N ASP A 269 -10.57 -3.47 -17.66
CA ASP A 269 -9.27 -3.21 -18.29
C ASP A 269 -8.67 -1.89 -17.78
N PHE A 270 -9.54 -0.88 -17.72
CA PHE A 270 -9.15 0.45 -17.31
C PHE A 270 -8.87 0.51 -15.81
N ALA A 271 -9.71 -0.12 -14.99
CA ALA A 271 -9.45 -0.25 -13.56
C ALA A 271 -8.11 -0.95 -13.31
N GLY A 272 -7.82 -2.04 -14.03
CA GLY A 272 -6.58 -2.81 -13.94
C GLY A 272 -5.34 -2.00 -14.31
N ALA A 273 -5.42 -1.22 -15.40
CA ALA A 273 -4.34 -0.32 -15.80
C ALA A 273 -4.06 0.75 -14.73
N ASN A 274 -5.10 1.31 -14.11
CA ASN A 274 -4.93 2.26 -13.00
C ASN A 274 -4.29 1.60 -11.77
N PHE A 275 -4.71 0.38 -11.40
CA PHE A 275 -4.06 -0.37 -10.31
C PHE A 275 -2.57 -0.57 -10.55
N PHE A 276 -2.21 -1.00 -11.77
CA PHE A 276 -0.83 -1.20 -12.17
C PHE A 276 -0.04 0.11 -12.10
N LEU A 277 -0.55 1.20 -12.71
CA LEU A 277 0.12 2.49 -12.74
C LEU A 277 0.28 3.10 -11.34
N VAL A 278 -0.75 3.02 -10.50
CA VAL A 278 -0.69 3.51 -9.11
C VAL A 278 0.37 2.75 -8.31
N LEU A 279 0.46 1.42 -8.46
CA LEU A 279 1.46 0.63 -7.75
C LEU A 279 2.88 0.93 -8.26
N VAL A 280 3.08 1.01 -9.57
CA VAL A 280 4.38 1.37 -10.17
C VAL A 280 4.81 2.76 -9.75
N LEU A 281 3.91 3.75 -9.84
CA LEU A 281 4.21 5.13 -9.43
C LEU A 281 4.46 5.25 -7.93
N ASP A 282 3.74 4.52 -7.07
CA ASP A 282 4.02 4.48 -5.64
C ASP A 282 5.47 4.04 -5.39
N VAL A 283 5.92 2.96 -6.03
CA VAL A 283 7.30 2.46 -5.91
C VAL A 283 8.31 3.48 -6.43
N VAL A 284 8.07 4.05 -7.62
CA VAL A 284 8.99 5.02 -8.25
C VAL A 284 9.10 6.30 -7.42
N ILE A 285 7.96 6.88 -7.01
CA ILE A 285 7.92 8.11 -6.23
C ILE A 285 8.54 7.88 -4.86
N THR A 286 8.26 6.76 -4.22
CA THR A 286 8.89 6.39 -2.94
C THR A 286 10.40 6.28 -3.08
N PHE A 287 10.87 5.58 -4.11
CA PHE A 287 12.29 5.46 -4.38
C PHE A 287 12.95 6.84 -4.56
N VAL A 288 12.34 7.72 -5.37
CA VAL A 288 12.83 9.08 -5.59
C VAL A 288 12.82 9.88 -4.29
N MET A 289 11.71 9.91 -3.57
CA MET A 289 11.53 10.74 -2.36
C MET A 289 12.37 10.25 -1.18
N GLN A 290 12.60 8.94 -1.04
CA GLN A 290 13.33 8.37 0.10
C GLN A 290 14.83 8.18 -0.17
N THR A 291 15.24 8.00 -1.43
CA THR A 291 16.64 7.70 -1.77
C THR A 291 17.33 8.83 -2.52
N VAL A 292 16.68 9.39 -3.53
CA VAL A 292 17.28 10.40 -4.42
C VAL A 292 17.18 11.80 -3.79
N TRP A 293 15.99 12.19 -3.36
CA TRP A 293 15.72 13.51 -2.81
C TRP A 293 16.59 13.88 -1.60
N PRO A 294 16.79 13.00 -0.59
CA PRO A 294 17.62 13.37 0.56
C PRO A 294 19.08 13.60 0.20
N LYS A 295 19.60 12.93 -0.83
CA LYS A 295 20.96 13.16 -1.34
C LYS A 295 21.09 14.51 -2.01
N ILE A 296 20.11 14.87 -2.84
CA ILE A 296 20.06 16.19 -3.50
C ILE A 296 19.94 17.29 -2.44
N ALA A 297 19.03 17.13 -1.48
CA ALA A 297 18.82 18.09 -0.40
C ALA A 297 20.07 18.26 0.49
N ALA A 298 20.75 17.16 0.83
CA ALA A 298 22.01 17.20 1.57
C ALA A 298 23.12 17.92 0.79
N ALA A 299 23.24 17.68 -0.52
CA ALA A 299 24.23 18.33 -1.36
C ALA A 299 23.95 19.83 -1.57
N CYS A 300 22.68 20.21 -1.72
CA CYS A 300 22.28 21.58 -2.04
C CYS A 300 22.23 22.49 -0.81
N CYS A 301 21.66 22.01 0.31
CA CYS A 301 21.36 22.86 1.47
C CYS A 301 21.97 22.37 2.78
N GLY A 302 22.82 21.32 2.75
CA GLY A 302 23.39 20.74 3.96
C GLY A 302 22.32 20.16 4.90
N VAL A 303 21.16 19.76 4.37
CA VAL A 303 20.03 19.27 5.18
C VAL A 303 20.46 18.06 6.01
N VAL A 304 20.02 18.06 7.28
CA VAL A 304 20.22 16.95 8.21
C VAL A 304 19.65 15.67 7.61
N ARG A 305 20.41 14.57 7.73
CA ARG A 305 20.00 13.26 7.23
C ARG A 305 18.64 12.85 7.80
N PRO A 306 17.73 12.31 6.99
CA PRO A 306 16.38 11.97 7.44
C PRO A 306 16.39 10.84 8.47
N GLU A 307 15.38 10.82 9.34
CA GLU A 307 15.16 9.73 10.29
C GLU A 307 14.52 8.51 9.61
N PHE A 308 14.93 7.31 10.01
CA PHE A 308 14.33 6.05 9.56
C PHE A 308 13.14 5.67 10.47
N ASN A 309 11.94 6.08 10.07
CA ASN A 309 10.72 5.89 10.84
C ASN A 309 10.03 4.56 10.47
N ILE A 310 10.31 3.52 11.27
CA ILE A 310 9.79 2.17 11.06
C ILE A 310 8.26 2.13 10.95
N ALA A 311 7.54 2.95 11.73
CA ALA A 311 6.08 2.92 11.72
C ALA A 311 5.53 3.41 10.38
N GLU A 312 6.13 4.46 9.81
CA GLU A 312 5.77 5.05 8.53
C GLU A 312 6.07 4.07 7.38
N ASP A 313 7.26 3.47 7.40
CA ASP A 313 7.67 2.47 6.41
C ASP A 313 6.79 1.19 6.48
N LEU A 314 6.42 0.73 7.68
CA LEU A 314 5.47 -0.39 7.86
C LEU A 314 4.09 -0.07 7.28
N LEU A 315 3.56 1.12 7.54
CA LEU A 315 2.27 1.54 7.01
C LEU A 315 2.30 1.66 5.49
N GLN A 316 3.45 2.05 4.93
CA GLN A 316 3.65 2.05 3.49
C GLN A 316 3.56 0.63 2.90
N ILE A 317 4.28 -0.35 3.48
CA ILE A 317 4.20 -1.75 3.05
C ILE A 317 2.76 -2.27 3.16
N LEU A 318 2.08 -1.98 4.28
CA LEU A 318 0.69 -2.39 4.51
C LEU A 318 -0.29 -1.75 3.51
N PHE A 319 -0.09 -0.48 3.16
CA PHE A 319 -0.89 0.18 2.13
C PHE A 319 -0.64 -0.41 0.74
N ARG A 320 0.61 -0.78 0.41
CA ARG A 320 0.88 -1.48 -0.85
C ARG A 320 0.18 -2.85 -0.89
N GLN A 321 0.15 -3.57 0.23
CA GLN A 321 -0.62 -4.81 0.36
C GLN A 321 -2.12 -4.58 0.16
N PHE A 322 -2.67 -3.49 0.69
CA PHE A 322 -4.06 -3.11 0.41
C PHE A 322 -4.31 -2.99 -1.10
N ILE A 323 -3.47 -2.26 -1.84
CA ILE A 323 -3.59 -2.11 -3.31
C ILE A 323 -3.49 -3.46 -4.01
N ILE A 324 -2.54 -4.31 -3.62
CA ILE A 324 -2.35 -5.66 -4.20
C ILE A 324 -3.61 -6.51 -3.97
N TYR A 325 -4.20 -6.47 -2.79
CA TYR A 325 -5.37 -7.27 -2.45
C TYR A 325 -6.60 -6.87 -3.28
N ILE A 326 -6.93 -5.57 -3.33
CA ILE A 326 -8.06 -5.11 -4.15
C ILE A 326 -7.79 -5.27 -5.65
N GLY A 327 -6.53 -5.11 -6.08
CA GLY A 327 -6.17 -5.22 -7.48
C GLY A 327 -6.10 -6.65 -7.98
N PHE A 328 -5.98 -7.67 -7.11
CA PHE A 328 -5.81 -9.07 -7.51
C PHE A 328 -7.00 -9.60 -8.32
N PHE A 329 -8.21 -9.14 -8.00
CA PHE A 329 -9.43 -9.53 -8.73
C PHE A 329 -9.58 -8.88 -10.09
N VAL A 330 -8.80 -7.84 -10.37
CA VAL A 330 -8.82 -7.10 -11.64
C VAL A 330 -7.58 -7.40 -12.47
N PHE A 331 -6.44 -7.59 -11.82
CA PHE A 331 -5.14 -7.86 -12.42
C PHE A 331 -4.44 -8.99 -11.65
N PRO A 332 -4.56 -10.26 -12.09
CA PRO A 332 -4.09 -11.42 -11.32
C PRO A 332 -2.57 -11.44 -11.14
N LEU A 333 -1.83 -10.85 -12.08
CA LEU A 333 -0.38 -10.72 -11.98
C LEU A 333 0.08 -9.57 -11.07
N ILE A 334 -0.83 -8.83 -10.42
CA ILE A 334 -0.47 -7.76 -9.48
C ILE A 334 0.37 -8.29 -8.31
N GLY A 335 0.18 -9.56 -7.91
CA GLY A 335 1.02 -10.22 -6.90
C GLY A 335 2.49 -10.30 -7.33
N LEU A 336 2.75 -10.56 -8.63
CA LEU A 336 4.10 -10.58 -9.19
C LEU A 336 4.72 -9.17 -9.23
N VAL A 337 3.93 -8.16 -9.61
CA VAL A 337 4.40 -6.77 -9.56
C VAL A 337 4.72 -6.36 -8.12
N GLY A 338 3.85 -6.74 -7.17
CA GLY A 338 4.08 -6.56 -5.74
C GLY A 338 5.31 -7.31 -5.21
N LEU A 339 5.61 -8.49 -5.75
CA LEU A 339 6.83 -9.24 -5.42
C LEU A 339 8.06 -8.46 -5.87
N LEU A 340 8.10 -8.01 -7.13
CA LEU A 340 9.21 -7.22 -7.67
C LEU A 340 9.40 -5.91 -6.90
N ALA A 341 8.31 -5.21 -6.59
CA ALA A 341 8.33 -3.99 -5.79
C ALA A 341 9.02 -4.22 -4.43
N ASN A 342 8.66 -5.29 -3.72
CA ASN A 342 9.23 -5.57 -2.39
C ASN A 342 10.65 -6.16 -2.46
N LEU A 343 11.00 -6.86 -3.55
CA LEU A 343 12.38 -7.29 -3.81
C LEU A 343 13.32 -6.11 -4.07
N ILE A 344 12.81 -5.03 -4.68
CA ILE A 344 13.55 -3.77 -4.86
C ILE A 344 13.58 -2.97 -3.55
N GLU A 345 12.46 -2.89 -2.84
CA GLU A 345 12.34 -2.12 -1.60
C GLU A 345 13.24 -2.66 -0.49
N TYR A 346 13.33 -3.99 -0.32
CA TYR A 346 14.15 -4.60 0.73
C TYR A 346 15.63 -4.11 0.72
N PRO A 347 16.39 -4.21 -0.39
CA PRO A 347 17.75 -3.69 -0.44
C PRO A 347 17.82 -2.16 -0.42
N VAL A 348 16.82 -1.46 -0.96
CA VAL A 348 16.76 0.01 -0.92
C VAL A 348 16.63 0.51 0.51
N ASP A 349 15.74 -0.08 1.30
CA ASP A 349 15.56 0.25 2.72
C ASP A 349 16.77 -0.12 3.55
N HIS A 350 17.36 -1.28 3.24
CA HIS A 350 18.61 -1.69 3.88
C HIS A 350 19.71 -0.65 3.60
N TYR A 351 19.87 -0.22 2.36
CA TYR A 351 20.81 0.83 1.98
C TYR A 351 20.48 2.18 2.64
N ARG A 352 19.20 2.55 2.66
CA ARG A 352 18.70 3.80 3.24
C ARG A 352 19.03 3.89 4.72
N LEU A 353 18.72 2.83 5.49
CA LEU A 353 19.06 2.72 6.91
C LEU A 353 20.56 2.90 7.18
N LEU A 354 21.40 2.30 6.33
CA LEU A 354 22.84 2.25 6.55
C LEU A 354 23.60 3.50 6.06
N ARG A 355 23.11 4.17 5.01
CA ARG A 355 23.88 5.19 4.27
C ARG A 355 23.17 6.53 4.09
N VAL A 356 21.84 6.55 4.05
CA VAL A 356 21.08 7.77 3.73
C VAL A 356 20.56 8.41 5.00
N CYS A 357 19.97 7.61 5.89
CA CYS A 357 19.40 8.08 7.13
C CYS A 357 20.47 8.52 8.15
N GLY A 358 20.07 9.40 9.06
CA GLY A 358 20.82 9.64 10.29
C GLY A 358 20.89 8.34 11.09
N THR A 359 21.94 8.16 11.89
CA THR A 359 22.17 6.93 12.66
C THR A 359 20.89 6.54 13.41
N PRO A 360 20.19 5.48 12.97
CA PRO A 360 18.95 5.09 13.59
C PRO A 360 19.25 4.68 15.01
N GLN A 361 18.40 5.11 15.91
CA GLN A 361 18.65 4.92 17.32
C GLN A 361 18.02 3.59 17.78
N TYR A 362 18.54 3.01 18.87
CA TYR A 362 18.21 1.64 19.25
C TYR A 362 16.74 1.47 19.66
N LEU A 363 15.98 0.67 18.89
CA LEU A 363 14.54 0.45 19.07
C LEU A 363 14.23 -0.84 19.84
N SER A 364 13.73 -0.70 21.06
CA SER A 364 13.33 -1.82 21.91
C SER A 364 11.87 -2.25 21.73
N GLU A 365 11.04 -1.45 21.08
CA GLU A 365 9.60 -1.71 20.95
C GLU A 365 9.30 -2.82 19.94
N LYS A 366 8.25 -3.60 20.23
CA LYS A 366 7.80 -4.71 19.39
C LYS A 366 6.57 -4.29 18.59
N PRO A 367 6.65 -4.11 17.27
CA PRO A 367 5.50 -3.79 16.43
C PRO A 367 4.47 -4.93 16.28
N GLY A 368 4.62 -6.11 16.90
CA GLY A 368 3.77 -7.29 16.63
C GLY A 368 2.25 -7.04 16.76
N LEU A 369 1.79 -6.38 17.84
CA LEU A 369 0.37 -6.04 17.99
C LEU A 369 -0.08 -4.96 16.99
N PHE A 370 0.78 -3.95 16.77
CA PHE A 370 0.54 -2.89 15.78
C PHE A 370 0.32 -3.51 14.39
N LEU A 371 1.22 -4.41 13.96
CA LEU A 371 1.14 -5.11 12.69
C LEU A 371 -0.13 -5.97 12.58
N LEU A 372 -0.48 -6.71 13.63
CA LEU A 372 -1.70 -7.52 13.63
C LEU A 372 -2.96 -6.66 13.41
N ILE A 373 -3.07 -5.54 14.12
CA ILE A 373 -4.22 -4.63 14.02
C ILE A 373 -4.28 -4.00 12.61
N PHE A 374 -3.20 -3.37 12.15
CA PHE A 374 -3.23 -2.66 10.86
C PHE A 374 -3.32 -3.62 9.67
N ASN A 375 -2.76 -4.84 9.77
CA ASN A 375 -2.97 -5.87 8.77
C ASN A 375 -4.45 -6.31 8.74
N GLY A 376 -5.08 -6.50 9.91
CA GLY A 376 -6.51 -6.79 10.00
C GLY A 376 -7.38 -5.69 9.36
N VAL A 377 -7.05 -4.41 9.61
CA VAL A 377 -7.71 -3.27 8.96
C VAL A 377 -7.54 -3.32 7.44
N VAL A 378 -6.32 -3.54 6.95
CA VAL A 378 -6.04 -3.65 5.50
C VAL A 378 -6.83 -4.78 4.85
N VAL A 379 -6.85 -5.96 5.46
CA VAL A 379 -7.59 -7.13 4.95
C VAL A 379 -9.09 -6.85 4.93
N LEU A 380 -9.64 -6.34 6.04
CA LEU A 380 -11.06 -6.02 6.14
C LEU A 380 -11.47 -4.94 5.12
N SER A 381 -10.66 -3.89 4.98
CA SER A 381 -10.89 -2.86 3.98
C SER A 381 -10.80 -3.43 2.57
N ALA A 382 -9.78 -4.21 2.22
CA ALA A 382 -9.66 -4.80 0.90
C ALA A 382 -10.82 -5.76 0.57
N PHE A 383 -11.37 -6.45 1.58
CA PHE A 383 -12.55 -7.29 1.41
C PHE A 383 -13.81 -6.46 1.11
N LEU A 384 -14.00 -5.32 1.82
CA LEU A 384 -15.21 -4.51 1.78
C LEU A 384 -15.20 -3.35 0.76
N THR A 385 -14.04 -2.95 0.23
CA THR A 385 -13.91 -1.80 -0.69
C THR A 385 -14.74 -2.01 -1.96
N TYR A 386 -15.73 -1.16 -2.22
CA TYR A 386 -16.48 -1.16 -3.48
C TYR A 386 -15.71 -0.40 -4.58
N PRO A 387 -15.76 -0.82 -5.86
CA PRO A 387 -16.39 -2.04 -6.37
C PRO A 387 -15.46 -3.27 -6.40
N ASN A 388 -14.16 -3.08 -6.19
CA ASN A 388 -13.13 -4.09 -6.52
C ASN A 388 -12.82 -5.08 -5.39
N GLY A 389 -13.41 -4.92 -4.22
CA GLY A 389 -13.14 -5.76 -3.05
C GLY A 389 -13.67 -7.18 -3.21
N ALA A 390 -13.07 -8.11 -2.47
CA ALA A 390 -13.39 -9.53 -2.54
C ALA A 390 -14.88 -9.82 -2.34
N LEU A 391 -15.56 -9.09 -1.43
CA LEU A 391 -16.99 -9.25 -1.19
C LEU A 391 -17.80 -9.06 -2.47
N TRP A 392 -17.53 -7.97 -3.17
CA TRP A 392 -18.28 -7.53 -4.35
C TRP A 392 -17.94 -8.38 -5.56
N MET A 393 -16.65 -8.68 -5.76
CA MET A 393 -16.17 -9.44 -6.92
C MET A 393 -16.48 -10.93 -6.81
N LEU A 394 -16.40 -11.54 -5.62
CA LEU A 394 -16.56 -12.99 -5.46
C LEU A 394 -17.97 -13.41 -5.00
N PHE A 395 -18.68 -12.58 -4.23
CA PHE A 395 -19.91 -13.04 -3.57
C PHE A 395 -21.15 -12.26 -3.99
N VAL A 396 -20.99 -11.00 -4.41
CA VAL A 396 -22.12 -10.10 -4.71
C VAL A 396 -21.97 -9.31 -6.01
N PRO A 397 -21.59 -9.94 -7.15
CA PRO A 397 -21.30 -9.19 -8.37
C PRO A 397 -22.53 -8.58 -9.04
N HIS A 398 -23.73 -9.06 -8.71
CA HIS A 398 -24.99 -8.51 -9.23
C HIS A 398 -25.31 -7.11 -8.68
N LEU A 399 -24.60 -6.63 -7.64
CA LEU A 399 -24.68 -5.26 -7.12
C LEU A 399 -23.60 -4.34 -7.70
N LEU A 400 -22.71 -4.86 -8.55
CA LEU A 400 -21.73 -4.03 -9.25
C LEU A 400 -22.43 -3.16 -10.31
N PRO A 401 -21.82 -2.05 -10.75
CA PRO A 401 -22.37 -1.25 -11.84
C PRO A 401 -22.49 -2.09 -13.12
N SER A 402 -23.41 -1.74 -14.03
CA SER A 402 -23.63 -2.48 -15.29
C SER A 402 -22.35 -2.65 -16.11
N ALA A 403 -21.48 -1.63 -16.10
CA ALA A 403 -20.11 -1.66 -16.64
C ALA A 403 -19.29 -2.90 -16.20
N PHE A 404 -19.44 -3.30 -14.93
CA PHE A 404 -18.75 -4.44 -14.33
C PHE A 404 -19.55 -5.74 -14.45
N GLN A 405 -20.89 -5.67 -14.43
CA GLN A 405 -21.75 -6.84 -14.60
C GLN A 405 -21.53 -7.50 -15.96
N ASN A 406 -21.33 -6.69 -17.00
CA ASN A 406 -21.07 -7.14 -18.37
C ASN A 406 -19.71 -7.84 -18.51
N CYS A 407 -18.78 -7.65 -17.56
CA CYS A 407 -17.48 -8.32 -17.51
C CYS A 407 -17.55 -9.79 -17.06
N SER A 408 -18.71 -10.44 -17.19
CA SER A 408 -18.98 -11.86 -16.91
C SER A 408 -18.82 -12.33 -15.48
N VAL A 409 -18.51 -11.47 -14.50
CA VAL A 409 -18.37 -11.90 -13.10
C VAL A 409 -19.67 -12.53 -12.60
N VAL A 410 -20.82 -11.99 -13.02
CA VAL A 410 -22.15 -12.55 -12.72
C VAL A 410 -22.37 -13.89 -13.44
N GLY A 411 -21.93 -14.00 -14.71
CA GLY A 411 -22.05 -15.21 -15.51
C GLY A 411 -21.12 -16.34 -15.04
N ALA A 412 -19.95 -16.00 -14.52
CA ALA A 412 -19.00 -16.91 -13.88
C ALA A 412 -19.61 -17.54 -12.63
N ILE A 413 -20.20 -16.73 -11.75
CA ILE A 413 -20.84 -17.24 -10.52
C ILE A 413 -22.09 -18.04 -10.84
N SER A 414 -22.93 -17.63 -11.80
CA SER A 414 -24.14 -18.39 -12.11
C SER A 414 -23.88 -19.76 -12.74
N ARG A 415 -22.66 -20.00 -13.23
CA ARG A 415 -22.20 -21.29 -13.79
C ARG A 415 -21.58 -22.22 -12.74
N ILE A 416 -21.21 -21.71 -11.56
CA ILE A 416 -20.67 -22.45 -10.41
C ILE A 416 -21.83 -22.86 -9.51
#